data_AF-A0A1W9HZN3-F1
#
_entry.id   AF-A0A1W9HZN3-F1
#
_cell.length_a   1.000
_cell.length_b   1.000
_cell.length_c   1.000
_cell.angle_alpha   90.00
_cell.angle_beta   90.00
_cell.angle_gamma   90.00
#
_symmetry.space_group_name_H-M   'P 1'
#
loop_
_entity.id
_entity.type
_entity.pdbx_description
1 polymer ?
#
loop_
_entity_poly.entity_id
_entity_poly.type
_entity_poly.pdbx_seq_one_letter_code
_entity_poly.pdbx_strand_id
1 'polypeptide(L)'
;MRRMIAGMSQEKLGESLGLTFQQVQKYEKGSNRIGASRLWEIARILETPITYFYEGLPVPVATDQIRDPADGMKEEKAASFVVDFLSTSEGLRLNKSFMRVRDPRVRRKIVELVRSLAGEGDDG
;
A
#
# COMPACT_ATOMS: atom_id res chain seq x y z
N MET A 1 -5.88 1.63 14.94
CA MET A 1 -5.20 0.70 15.87
C MET A 1 -3.75 1.06 16.23
N ARG A 2 -3.03 1.91 15.47
CA ARG A 2 -1.63 2.27 15.77
C ARG A 2 -1.38 2.82 17.17
N ARG A 3 -2.33 3.62 17.69
CA ARG A 3 -2.33 4.13 19.07
C ARG A 3 -2.13 3.01 20.12
N MET A 4 -2.81 1.87 19.96
CA MET A 4 -2.69 0.75 20.90
C MET A 4 -1.30 0.12 20.83
N ILE A 5 -0.71 0.02 19.63
CA ILE A 5 0.67 -0.45 19.44
C ILE A 5 1.66 0.53 20.09
N ALA A 6 1.34 1.82 20.13
CA ALA A 6 2.11 2.84 20.83
C ALA A 6 1.80 2.94 22.35
N GLY A 7 0.97 2.05 22.90
CA GLY A 7 0.62 2.06 24.33
C GLY A 7 -0.15 3.30 24.78
N MET A 8 -0.80 4.03 23.87
CA MET A 8 -1.46 5.31 24.15
C MET A 8 -2.97 5.12 24.37
N SER A 9 -3.59 5.80 25.35
CA SER A 9 -5.05 5.78 25.56
C SER A 9 -5.79 6.73 24.61
N GLN A 10 -7.10 6.54 24.41
CA GLN A 10 -7.90 7.46 23.58
C GLN A 10 -7.99 8.84 24.19
N GLU A 11 -8.03 8.94 25.53
CA GLU A 11 -8.00 10.22 26.24
C GLU A 11 -6.69 10.95 25.99
N LYS A 12 -5.55 10.25 26.10
CA LYS A 12 -4.21 10.84 25.88
C LYS A 12 -4.03 11.36 24.45
N LEU A 13 -4.55 10.63 23.46
CA LEU A 13 -4.57 11.09 22.07
C LEU A 13 -5.52 12.28 21.89
N GLY A 14 -6.69 12.25 22.54
CA GLY A 14 -7.66 13.34 22.54
C GLY A 14 -7.06 14.64 23.11
N GLU A 15 -6.45 14.57 24.29
CA GLU A 15 -5.75 15.70 24.92
C GLU A 15 -4.68 16.29 24.00
N SER A 16 -3.87 15.44 23.36
CA SER A 16 -2.82 15.87 22.42
C SER A 16 -3.37 16.55 21.15
N LEU A 17 -4.64 16.28 20.80
CA LEU A 17 -5.33 16.85 19.63
C LEU A 17 -6.29 18.00 19.98
N GLY A 18 -6.52 18.27 21.27
CA GLY A 18 -7.59 19.16 21.73
C GLY A 18 -8.99 18.62 21.45
N LEU A 19 -9.17 17.30 21.49
CA LEU A 19 -10.41 16.59 21.19
C LEU A 19 -10.87 15.72 22.37
N THR A 20 -12.16 15.42 22.43
CA THR A 20 -12.69 14.48 23.44
C THR A 20 -12.36 13.03 23.07
N PHE A 21 -12.29 12.14 24.07
CA PHE A 21 -12.08 10.70 23.82
C PHE A 21 -13.13 10.12 22.85
N GLN A 22 -14.37 10.60 22.96
CA GLN A 22 -15.48 10.17 22.10
C GLN A 22 -15.23 10.54 20.63
N GLN A 23 -14.63 11.71 20.37
CA GLN A 23 -14.29 12.12 19.02
C GLN A 23 -13.17 11.25 18.44
N VAL A 24 -12.16 10.94 19.24
CA VAL A 24 -11.11 9.98 18.86
C VAL A 24 -11.72 8.60 18.57
N GLN A 25 -12.68 8.16 19.38
CA GLN A 25 -13.40 6.90 19.14
C GLN A 25 -14.17 6.91 17.80
N LYS A 26 -14.80 8.04 17.43
CA LYS A 26 -15.47 8.19 16.13
C LYS A 26 -14.49 8.12 14.96
N TYR A 27 -13.29 8.68 15.12
CA TYR A 27 -12.21 8.54 14.15
C TYR A 27 -11.72 7.09 14.03
N GLU A 28 -11.48 6.40 15.14
CA GLU A 28 -11.03 5.00 15.11
C GLU A 28 -12.08 4.05 14.53
N LYS A 29 -13.38 4.37 14.69
CA LYS A 29 -14.50 3.61 14.10
C LYS A 29 -14.83 4.02 12.66
N GLY A 30 -14.20 5.07 12.13
CA GLY A 30 -14.48 5.59 10.79
C GLY A 30 -15.85 6.25 10.61
N SER A 31 -16.58 6.50 11.70
CA SER A 31 -17.90 7.17 11.62
C SER A 31 -17.77 8.68 11.37
N ASN A 32 -16.61 9.26 11.68
CA ASN A 32 -16.26 10.62 11.32
C ASN A 32 -15.06 10.62 10.35
N ARG A 33 -15.18 11.38 9.26
CA ARG A 33 -14.05 11.66 8.37
C ARG A 33 -13.00 12.50 9.08
N ILE A 34 -11.73 12.24 8.76
CA ILE A 34 -10.58 12.98 9.26
C ILE A 34 -10.01 13.80 8.10
N GLY A 35 -9.87 15.11 8.29
CA GLY A 35 -9.21 15.97 7.30
C GLY A 35 -7.69 15.72 7.28
N ALA A 36 -7.04 16.00 6.14
CA ALA A 36 -5.60 15.74 5.94
C ALA A 36 -4.70 16.39 7.02
N SER A 37 -4.98 17.64 7.41
CA SER A 37 -4.24 18.32 8.49
C SER A 37 -4.30 17.55 9.81
N ARG A 38 -5.50 17.04 10.15
CA ARG A 38 -5.70 16.31 11.41
C ARG A 38 -5.04 14.94 11.35
N LEU A 39 -5.08 14.27 10.20
CA LEU A 39 -4.39 13.00 10.00
C LEU A 39 -2.87 13.17 10.12
N TRP A 40 -2.32 14.28 9.63
CA TRP A 40 -0.91 14.62 9.78
C TRP A 40 -0.51 14.84 11.24
N GLU A 41 -1.32 15.57 12.02
CA GLU A 41 -1.10 15.72 13.46
C GLU A 41 -1.11 14.39 14.21
N ILE A 42 -2.07 13.51 13.88
CA ILE A 42 -2.15 12.16 14.44
C ILE A 42 -0.88 11.36 14.11
N ALA A 43 -0.38 11.45 12.87
CA ALA A 43 0.86 10.77 12.46
C ALA A 43 2.07 11.25 13.27
N ARG A 44 2.16 12.57 13.53
CA ARG A 44 3.20 13.17 14.37
C ARG A 44 3.13 12.68 15.82
N ILE A 45 1.94 12.68 16.42
CA ILE A 45 1.73 12.25 17.82
C ILE A 45 2.03 10.76 18.00
N LEU A 46 1.71 9.94 16.99
CA LEU A 46 1.96 8.50 17.03
C LEU A 46 3.35 8.10 16.51
N GLU A 47 4.19 9.08 16.17
CA GLU A 47 5.55 8.90 15.66
C GLU A 47 5.61 7.92 14.48
N THR A 48 4.69 8.11 13.52
CA THR A 48 4.62 7.31 12.30
C THR A 48 4.64 8.17 11.05
N PRO A 49 5.20 7.67 9.93
CA PRO A 49 4.96 8.27 8.62
C PRO A 49 3.46 8.37 8.34
N ILE A 50 3.01 9.48 7.73
CA ILE A 50 1.59 9.66 7.38
C ILE A 50 1.10 8.58 6.41
N THR A 51 2.01 8.02 5.59
CA THR A 51 1.74 6.92 4.67
C THR A 51 1.22 5.66 5.36
N TYR A 52 1.55 5.46 6.64
CA TYR A 52 1.06 4.33 7.45
C TYR A 52 -0.48 4.23 7.43
N PHE A 53 -1.19 5.36 7.45
CA PHE A 53 -2.66 5.36 7.44
C PHE A 53 -3.28 5.01 6.09
N TYR A 54 -2.46 4.93 5.04
CA TYR A 54 -2.86 4.59 3.69
C TYR A 54 -2.36 3.21 3.25
N GLU A 55 -1.61 2.49 4.10
CA GLU A 55 -1.16 1.13 3.81
C GLU A 55 -2.36 0.19 3.65
N GLY A 56 -2.41 -0.52 2.52
CA GLY A 56 -3.50 -1.44 2.19
C GLY A 56 -4.77 -0.77 1.65
N LEU A 57 -4.80 0.57 1.51
CA LEU A 57 -5.82 1.23 0.71
C LEU A 57 -5.50 1.04 -0.77
N PRO A 58 -6.50 0.74 -1.63
CA PRO A 58 -6.30 0.79 -3.07
C PRO A 58 -5.87 2.21 -3.43
N VAL A 59 -4.68 2.34 -4.01
CA VAL A 59 -4.18 3.62 -4.48
C VAL A 59 -5.11 4.04 -5.62
N PRO A 60 -5.89 5.12 -5.50
CA PRO A 60 -6.52 5.70 -6.66
C PRO A 60 -5.36 6.20 -7.50
N VAL A 61 -5.09 5.54 -8.62
CA VAL A 61 -4.15 6.05 -9.61
C VAL A 61 -4.67 7.45 -9.91
N ALA A 62 -3.95 8.47 -9.45
CA ALA A 62 -4.33 9.85 -9.69
C ALA A 62 -4.30 10.05 -11.20
N THR A 63 -5.46 9.95 -11.83
CA THR A 63 -5.66 10.33 -13.22
C THR A 63 -5.66 11.85 -13.27
N ASP A 64 -4.48 12.43 -13.11
CA ASP A 64 -4.18 13.69 -13.76
C ASP A 64 -3.86 13.37 -15.21
N GLN A 65 -4.91 13.05 -15.97
CA GLN A 65 -4.91 13.01 -17.42
C GLN A 65 -6.32 12.75 -17.93
N ILE A 66 -6.83 13.74 -18.65
CA ILE A 66 -7.83 13.59 -19.70
C ILE A 66 -7.39 12.40 -20.56
N ARG A 67 -8.01 11.23 -20.40
CA ARG A 67 -7.77 10.07 -21.27
C ARG A 67 -9.10 9.45 -21.67
N ASP A 68 -9.22 9.27 -22.97
CA ASP A 68 -10.36 8.72 -23.69
C ASP A 68 -10.88 7.41 -23.05
N PRO A 69 -12.21 7.18 -22.97
CA PRO A 69 -12.80 6.05 -22.25
C PRO A 69 -12.53 4.65 -22.86
N ALA A 70 -11.77 4.56 -23.95
CA ALA A 70 -11.70 3.36 -24.78
C ALA A 70 -10.58 2.36 -24.42
N ASP A 71 -9.64 2.70 -23.52
CA ASP A 71 -8.43 1.88 -23.27
C ASP A 71 -8.34 1.27 -21.85
N GLY A 72 -9.34 1.51 -20.99
CA GLY A 72 -9.26 1.25 -19.54
C GLY A 72 -9.33 -0.21 -19.07
N MET A 73 -9.66 -1.17 -19.93
CA MET A 73 -9.92 -2.55 -19.51
C MET A 73 -8.68 -3.45 -19.40
N LYS A 74 -7.52 -3.05 -19.94
CA LYS A 74 -6.30 -3.88 -19.92
C LYS A 74 -5.38 -3.59 -18.73
N GLU A 75 -5.28 -2.34 -18.29
CA GLU A 75 -4.38 -1.93 -17.20
C GLU A 75 -4.91 -2.35 -15.81
N GLU A 76 -6.23 -2.40 -15.62
CA GLU A 76 -6.88 -2.75 -14.35
C GLU A 76 -6.58 -4.20 -13.93
N LYS A 77 -6.55 -5.14 -14.88
CA LYS A 77 -6.20 -6.54 -14.63
C LYS A 77 -4.72 -6.72 -14.27
N ALA A 78 -3.83 -5.98 -14.93
CA ALA A 78 -2.40 -6.07 -14.67
C ALA A 78 -2.05 -5.58 -13.25
N ALA A 79 -2.66 -4.47 -12.81
CA ALA A 79 -2.49 -3.96 -11.46
C ALA A 79 -3.05 -4.92 -10.40
N SER A 80 -4.24 -5.48 -10.61
CA SER A 80 -4.82 -6.51 -9.74
C SER A 80 -3.90 -7.73 -9.62
N PHE A 81 -3.40 -8.25 -10.74
CA PHE A 81 -2.53 -9.42 -10.76
C PHE A 81 -1.25 -9.23 -9.94
N VAL A 82 -0.63 -8.04 -10.00
CA VAL A 82 0.57 -7.74 -9.20
C VAL A 82 0.25 -7.71 -7.70
N VAL A 83 -0.89 -7.13 -7.32
CA VAL A 83 -1.33 -7.07 -5.91
C VAL A 83 -1.67 -8.47 -5.38
N ASP A 84 -2.38 -9.27 -6.17
CA ASP A 84 -2.73 -10.65 -5.83
C ASP A 84 -1.47 -11.51 -5.66
N PHE A 85 -0.52 -11.38 -6.59
CA PHE A 85 0.77 -12.08 -6.51
C PHE A 85 1.56 -11.70 -5.26
N LEU A 86 1.68 -10.41 -4.95
CA LEU A 86 2.39 -9.93 -3.76
C LEU A 86 1.69 -10.28 -2.44
N SER A 87 0.43 -10.69 -2.49
CA SER A 87 -0.31 -11.18 -1.32
C SER A 87 -0.01 -12.66 -1.00
N THR A 88 0.62 -13.39 -1.93
CA THR A 88 1.04 -14.78 -1.71
C THR A 88 2.36 -14.88 -0.97
N SER A 89 2.54 -15.97 -0.21
CA SER A 89 3.79 -16.22 0.53
C SER A 89 4.98 -16.43 -0.41
N GLU A 90 4.73 -17.07 -1.55
CA GLU A 90 5.64 -17.34 -2.64
C GLU A 90 6.06 -16.04 -3.35
N GLY A 91 5.09 -15.17 -3.66
CA GLY A 91 5.36 -13.90 -4.32
C GLY A 91 6.20 -12.95 -3.47
N LEU A 92 5.93 -12.87 -2.16
CA LEU A 92 6.77 -12.10 -1.23
C LEU A 92 8.19 -12.67 -1.12
N ARG A 93 8.35 -13.99 -1.04
CA ARG A 93 9.67 -14.65 -0.98
C ARG A 93 10.46 -14.44 -2.25
N LEU A 94 9.82 -14.56 -3.41
CA LEU A 94 10.45 -14.34 -4.71
C LEU A 94 10.90 -12.87 -4.83
N ASN A 95 10.02 -11.92 -4.53
CA ASN A 95 10.33 -10.49 -4.60
C ASN A 95 11.51 -10.13 -3.68
N LYS A 96 11.47 -10.52 -2.40
CA LYS A 96 12.56 -10.27 -1.45
C LYS A 96 13.90 -10.86 -1.91
N SER A 97 13.88 -12.04 -2.53
CA SER A 97 15.09 -12.71 -3.02
C SER A 97 15.61 -12.04 -4.29
N PHE A 98 14.71 -11.69 -5.21
CA PHE A 98 15.04 -11.03 -6.48
C PHE A 98 15.63 -9.62 -6.25
N MET A 99 15.10 -8.85 -5.28
CA MET A 99 15.64 -7.53 -4.93
C MET A 99 17.11 -7.57 -4.47
N ARG A 100 17.57 -8.70 -3.90
CA ARG A 100 18.97 -8.88 -3.47
C ARG A 100 19.93 -9.11 -4.64
N VAL A 101 19.43 -9.54 -5.79
CA VAL A 101 20.23 -9.68 -7.01
C VAL A 101 20.49 -8.29 -7.56
N ARG A 102 21.74 -7.83 -7.54
CA ARG A 102 22.10 -6.49 -8.04
C ARG A 102 22.56 -6.47 -9.50
N ASP A 103 23.07 -7.59 -10.00
CA ASP A 103 23.53 -7.69 -11.38
C ASP A 103 22.33 -7.73 -12.36
N PRO A 104 22.19 -6.73 -13.25
CA PRO A 104 21.11 -6.71 -14.25
C PRO A 104 21.11 -7.92 -15.20
N ARG A 105 22.29 -8.48 -15.51
CA ARG A 105 22.41 -9.65 -16.39
C ARG A 105 21.83 -10.90 -15.73
N VAL A 106 22.07 -11.07 -14.43
CA VAL A 106 21.51 -12.19 -13.65
C VAL A 106 19.99 -12.04 -13.51
N ARG A 107 19.51 -10.82 -13.25
CA ARG A 107 18.05 -10.54 -13.22
C ARG A 107 17.37 -10.96 -14.52
N ARG A 108 17.98 -10.63 -15.67
CA ARG A 108 17.46 -11.00 -17.00
C ARG A 108 17.32 -12.51 -17.16
N LYS A 109 18.36 -13.27 -16.82
CA LYS A 109 18.33 -14.74 -16.87
C LYS A 109 17.28 -15.37 -15.96
N ILE A 110 17.06 -14.80 -14.78
CA ILE A 110 16.01 -15.29 -13.87
C ILE A 110 14.62 -15.08 -14.49
N VAL A 111 14.38 -13.91 -15.09
CA VAL A 111 13.10 -13.63 -15.77
C VAL A 111 12.91 -14.57 -16.97
N GLU A 112 13.95 -14.77 -17.79
CA GLU A 112 13.92 -15.71 -18.92
C GLU A 112 13.62 -17.15 -18.48
N LEU A 113 14.21 -17.60 -17.37
CA LEU A 113 13.91 -18.91 -16.80
C LEU A 113 12.44 -19.03 -16.37
N VAL A 114 11.90 -18.03 -15.68
CA VAL A 114 10.49 -18.04 -15.26
C VAL A 114 9.55 -18.07 -16.47
N ARG A 115 9.84 -17.29 -17.52
CA ARG A 115 9.07 -17.30 -18.78
C ARG A 115 9.10 -18.65 -19.47
N SER A 116 10.29 -19.28 -19.55
CA SER A 116 10.45 -20.61 -20.11
C SER A 116 9.64 -21.67 -19.35
N LEU A 117 9.66 -21.63 -18.02
CA LEU A 117 8.87 -22.54 -17.19
C LEU A 117 7.36 -22.30 -17.27
N ALA A 118 6.94 -21.05 -17.52
CA ALA A 118 5.53 -20.70 -17.70
C ALA A 118 4.96 -21.11 -19.08
N GLY A 119 5.79 -21.67 -19.97
CA GLY A 119 5.37 -22.01 -21.33
C GLY A 119 5.28 -20.80 -22.26
N GLU A 120 5.79 -19.63 -21.85
CA GLU A 120 5.86 -18.41 -22.68
C GLU A 120 7.12 -18.41 -23.57
N GLY A 121 7.43 -19.56 -24.16
CA GLY A 121 8.56 -19.73 -25.07
C GLY A 121 8.25 -19.18 -26.45
N ASP A 122 8.89 -18.07 -26.80
CA ASP A 122 9.34 -17.66 -28.14
C ASP A 122 8.43 -18.08 -29.32
N ASP A 123 7.32 -17.37 -29.51
CA ASP A 123 6.74 -17.21 -30.85
C ASP A 123 7.60 -16.19 -31.61
N GLY A 124 8.70 -16.66 -32.21
CA GLY A 124 9.41 -16.03 -33.35
C GLY A 124 10.24 -14.78 -33.10
#